data_AF-K1TH15-F1
#
_entry.id   AF-K1TH15-F1
#
_cell.length_a   1.000
_cell.length_b   1.000
_cell.length_c   1.000
_cell.angle_alpha   90.00
_cell.angle_beta   90.00
_cell.angle_gamma   90.00
#
_symmetry.space_group_name_H-M   'P 1'
#
loop_
_entity.id
_entity.type
_entity.pdbx_description
1 polymer ?
#
loop_
_entity_poly.entity_id
_entity_poly.type
_entity_poly.pdbx_seq_one_letter_code
_entity_poly.pdbx_strand_id
1 'polypeptide(L)' 'MQLCLVALAHATPTQARRVHAYYIAGIKQPEISRREGVHSSKVSVAIRRGLRNMRRCYDDLFQTE' A
#
# COMPACT_ATOMS: atom_id res chain seq x y z
N MET A 1 -12.41 14.01 0.89
CA MET A 1 -11.42 12.96 1.19
C MET A 1 -12.03 11.56 1.02
N GLN A 2 -12.79 11.34 -0.07
CA GLN A 2 -13.60 10.13 -0.33
C GLN A 2 -13.03 9.33 -1.51
N LEU A 3 -11.70 9.20 -1.59
CA LEU A 3 -11.02 8.34 -2.57
C LEU A 3 -10.32 7.14 -1.91
N CYS A 4 -10.52 6.94 -0.61
CA CYS A 4 -9.65 6.10 0.23
C CYS A 4 -10.26 4.74 0.63
N LEU A 5 -11.58 4.54 0.60
CA LEU A 5 -12.20 3.31 1.13
C LEU A 5 -12.14 2.12 0.15
N VAL A 6 -12.36 2.34 -1.15
CA VAL A 6 -12.35 1.25 -2.15
C VAL A 6 -10.93 0.76 -2.42
N ALA A 7 -9.94 1.66 -2.44
CA ALA A 7 -8.54 1.29 -2.57
C ALA A 7 -8.03 0.50 -1.35
N LEU A 8 -8.53 0.81 -0.14
CA LEU A 8 -8.31 0.01 1.07
C LEU A 8 -9.08 -1.31 1.08
N ALA A 9 -10.22 -1.43 0.38
CA ALA A 9 -10.94 -2.70 0.27
C ALA A 9 -10.15 -3.74 -0.55
N HIS A 10 -9.38 -3.28 -1.54
CA HIS A 10 -8.55 -4.15 -2.38
C HIS A 10 -7.12 -4.34 -1.83
N ALA A 11 -6.59 -3.40 -1.05
CA ALA A 11 -5.31 -3.58 -0.36
C ALA A 11 -5.52 -4.24 1.01
N THR A 12 -4.75 -5.27 1.35
CA THR A 12 -4.85 -5.79 2.72
C THR A 12 -4.41 -4.70 3.72
N PRO A 13 -4.93 -4.67 4.96
CA PRO A 13 -4.53 -3.67 5.95
C PRO A 13 -3.01 -3.53 6.10
N THR A 14 -2.28 -4.64 5.95
CA THR A 14 -0.82 -4.69 5.94
C THR A 14 -0.21 -3.95 4.75
N GLN A 15 -0.77 -4.07 3.55
CA GLN A 15 -0.28 -3.34 2.37
C GLN A 15 -0.51 -1.84 2.52
N ALA A 16 -1.71 -1.43 2.95
CA ALA A 16 -2.02 -0.02 3.17
C ALA A 16 -1.10 0.62 4.23
N ARG A 17 -0.92 -0.05 5.38
CA ARG A 17 0.02 0.42 6.42
C ARG A 17 1.44 0.56 5.91
N ARG A 18 1.96 -0.43 5.17
CA ARG A 18 3.34 -0.39 4.64
C ARG A 18 3.52 0.65 3.53
N VAL A 19 2.52 0.87 2.67
CA VAL A 19 2.53 1.96 1.67
C VAL A 19 2.57 3.32 2.37
N HIS A 20 1.71 3.53 3.36
CA HIS A 20 1.69 4.77 4.15
C HIS A 20 3.02 5.00 4.87
N ALA A 21 3.55 3.98 5.55
CA ALA A 21 4.82 4.09 6.26
C ALA A 21 5.99 4.49 5.33
N TYR A 22 6.04 3.94 4.12
CA TYR A 22 7.13 4.19 3.18
C TYR A 22 7.01 5.53 2.45
N TYR A 23 5.85 5.82 1.86
CA TYR A 23 5.68 7.02 1.01
C TYR A 23 5.23 8.27 1.77
N ILE A 24 4.43 8.10 2.83
CA ILE A 24 3.85 9.23 3.57
C ILE A 24 4.71 9.56 4.80
N ALA A 25 5.11 8.53 5.56
CA ALA A 25 5.93 8.72 6.76
C ALA A 25 7.44 8.64 6.52
N GLY A 26 7.90 8.34 5.29
CA GLY A 26 9.32 8.30 4.93
C GLY A 26 10.14 7.19 5.60
N ILE A 27 9.50 6.18 6.20
CA ILE A 27 10.18 5.09 6.90
C ILE A 27 10.74 4.11 5.86
N LYS A 28 12.06 3.89 5.88
CA LYS A 28 12.72 2.99 4.93
C LYS A 28 12.25 1.53 5.11
N GLN A 29 12.16 0.77 4.02
CA GLN A 29 11.70 -0.62 4.04
C GLN A 29 12.47 -1.55 5.00
N PRO A 30 13.81 -1.43 5.17
CA PRO A 30 14.53 -2.22 6.18
C PRO A 30 14.09 -1.91 7.62
N GLU A 31 13.70 -0.67 7.91
CA GLU A 31 13.20 -0.27 9.22
C GLU A 31 11.79 -0.83 9.46
N ILE A 32 10.93 -0.82 8.44
CA ILE A 32 9.62 -1.48 8.49
C ILE A 32 9.80 -2.99 8.72
N SER A 33 10.75 -3.61 8.01
CA SER A 33 11.09 -5.04 8.15
C SER A 33 11.49 -5.39 9.58
N ARG A 34 12.38 -4.59 10.19
CA ARG A 34 12.79 -4.77 11.60
C ARG A 34 11.63 -4.63 12.57
N ARG A 35 10.83 -3.57 12.44
CA ARG A 35 9.69 -3.29 13.36
C ARG A 35 8.63 -4.39 13.32
N GLU A 36 8.41 -4.99 12.14
CA GLU A 36 7.39 -6.01 11.96
C GLU A 36 7.91 -7.45 12.10
N GLY A 37 9.23 -7.65 12.32
CA GLY A 37 9.83 -8.97 12.41
C GLY A 37 9.69 -9.82 11.14
N VAL A 38 9.62 -9.18 9.97
CA VAL A 38 9.42 -9.86 8.67
C VAL A 38 10.58 -9.60 7.73
N HIS A 39 10.86 -10.54 6.82
CA HIS A 39 11.88 -10.35 5.80
C HIS A 39 11.56 -9.17 4.88
N SER A 40 12.58 -8.38 4.51
CA SER A 40 12.44 -7.20 3.64
C SER A 40 11.68 -7.48 2.34
N SER A 41 11.84 -8.67 1.76
CA SER A 41 11.09 -9.05 0.54
C SER A 41 9.57 -9.04 0.74
N LYS A 42 9.06 -9.39 1.93
CA LYS A 42 7.63 -9.32 2.25
C LYS A 42 7.16 -7.88 2.30
N VAL A 43 7.98 -6.97 2.82
CA VAL A 43 7.70 -5.52 2.84
C VAL A 43 7.63 -4.99 1.41
N SER A 44 8.65 -5.25 0.59
CA SER A 44 8.71 -4.78 -0.80
C SER A 44 7.58 -5.31 -1.66
N VAL A 45 7.19 -6.59 -1.49
CA VAL A 45 6.05 -7.17 -2.20
C VAL A 45 4.74 -6.53 -1.75
N ALA A 46 4.54 -6.32 -0.45
CA ALA A 46 3.32 -5.70 0.07
C ALA A 46 3.14 -4.26 -0.44
N ILE A 47 4.21 -3.46 -0.47
CA ILE A 47 4.16 -2.09 -0.99
C ILE A 47 3.79 -2.08 -2.48
N ARG A 48 4.48 -2.89 -3.30
CA ARG A 48 4.19 -2.99 -4.74
C ARG A 48 2.75 -3.44 -5.03
N ARG A 49 2.25 -4.43 -4.28
CA ARG A 49 0.87 -4.90 -4.41
C ARG A 49 -0.15 -3.85 -3.96
N GLY A 50 0.12 -3.16 -2.84
CA GLY A 50 -0.73 -2.07 -2.36
C GLY A 50 -0.88 -0.97 -3.41
N LEU A 51 0.23 -0.50 -4.00
CA LEU A 51 0.20 0.50 -5.08
C LEU A 51 -0.56 0.00 -6.32
N ARG A 52 -0.36 -1.26 -6.72
CA ARG A 52 -1.09 -1.84 -7.86
C ARG A 52 -2.60 -1.85 -7.60
N ASN A 53 -3.02 -2.21 -6.39
CA ASN A 53 -4.43 -2.25 -6.02
C ASN A 53 -5.05 -0.84 -5.95
N MET A 54 -4.29 0.14 -5.46
CA MET A 54 -4.69 1.56 -5.49
C MET A 54 -4.83 2.07 -6.93
N ARG A 55 -3.89 1.74 -7.82
CA ARG A 55 -3.99 2.09 -9.25
C ARG A 55 -5.22 1.46 -9.90
N ARG A 56 -5.45 0.15 -9.69
CA ARG A 56 -6.64 -0.52 -10.21
C ARG A 56 -7.93 0.15 -9.70
N CYS A 57 -8.00 0.46 -8.42
CA CYS A 57 -9.15 1.16 -7.85
C CYS A 57 -9.37 2.54 -8.50
N TYR A 58 -8.30 3.28 -8.80
CA TYR A 58 -8.40 4.55 -9.52
C TYR A 58 -8.87 4.32 -10.95
N ASP A 59 -8.26 3.37 -11.68
CA ASP A 59 -8.67 3.02 -13.04
C ASP A 59 -10.16 2.63 -13.08
N ASP A 60 -10.63 1.79 -12.14
CA ASP A 60 -12.03 1.35 -12.05
C ASP A 60 -13.00 2.49 -11.67
N LEU A 61 -12.60 3.43 -10.79
CA LEU A 61 -13.43 4.58 -10.39
C LEU A 61 -13.52 5.67 -11.45
N PHE A 62 -12.50 5.81 -12.30
CA PHE A 62 -12.40 6.88 -13.29
C PHE A 62 -12.47 6.36 -14.74
N GLN A 63 -12.87 5.11 -14.95
CA GLN A 63 -13.19 4.53 -16.27
C GLN A 63 -14.54 5.00 -16.85
N THR A 64 -15.18 6.01 -16.25
CA THR A 64 -16.42 6.66 -16.73
C THR A 64 -16.19 8.10 -17.16
N GLU A 65 -15.15 8.36 -17.95
CA GLU A 65 -15.04 9.58 -18.79
C GLU A 65 -14.70 9.18 -20.23
#